data_AF-A0A1M6QEN6-F1
#
_entry.id   AF-A0A1M6QEN6-F1
#
_cell.length_a   1.000
_cell.length_b   1.000
_cell.length_c   1.000
_cell.angle_alpha   90.00
_cell.angle_beta   90.00
_cell.angle_gamma   90.00
#
_symmetry.space_group_name_H-M   'P 1'
#
loop_
_entity.id
_entity.type
_entity.pdbx_description
1 polymer ?
#
loop_
_entity_poly.entity_id
_entity_poly.type
_entity_poly.pdbx_seq_one_letter_code
_entity_poly.pdbx_strand_id
1 'polypeptide(L)'
;MEYLWIAAGVFVLFLVHKLILAPMRHLLVNVVVGLIVLYGVNHFGYLFGFQHVPITIGTGLIIGLFGLPGVVLVTLYYTFF
;
A
#
# COMPACT_ATOMS: atom_id res chain seq x y z
N MET A 1 17.58 26.80 -20.42
CA MET A 1 17.90 25.37 -20.54
C MET A 1 18.34 24.76 -19.21
N GLU A 2 19.23 25.39 -18.44
CA GLU A 2 19.69 24.85 -17.14
C GLU A 2 18.58 24.77 -16.07
N TYR A 3 17.70 25.78 -15.98
CA TYR A 3 16.61 25.81 -15.02
C TYR A 3 15.57 24.67 -15.18
N LEU A 4 15.41 24.14 -16.40
CA LEU A 4 14.52 23.01 -16.68
C LEU A 4 15.05 21.71 -16.07
N TRP A 5 16.36 21.48 -16.14
CA TRP A 5 17.01 20.32 -15.54
C TRP A 5 17.01 20.39 -14.02
N ILE A 6 17.15 21.59 -13.46
CA ILE A 6 16.99 21.83 -12.02
C ILE A 6 15.55 21.52 -11.58
N ALA A 7 14.54 22.02 -12.30
CA ALA A 7 13.14 21.74 -12.01
C ALA A 7 12.81 20.24 -12.10
N ALA A 8 13.35 19.53 -13.11
CA ALA A 8 13.21 18.09 -13.24
C ALA A 8 13.86 17.34 -12.07
N GLY A 9 15.06 17.75 -11.64
CA GLY A 9 15.74 17.17 -10.47
C GLY A 9 14.96 17.36 -9.18
N VAL A 10 14.41 18.57 -8.95
CA VAL A 10 13.54 18.86 -7.80
C VAL A 10 12.27 18.03 -7.85
N PHE A 11 11.67 17.86 -9.03
CA PHE A 11 10.48 17.04 -9.21
C PHE A 11 10.74 15.55 -8.90
N VAL A 12 11.88 15.01 -9.34
CA VAL A 12 12.29 13.64 -9.01
C VAL A 12 12.53 13.48 -7.51
N LEU A 13 13.24 14.43 -6.89
CA LEU A 13 13.45 14.44 -5.43
C LEU A 13 12.13 14.49 -4.66
N PHE A 14 11.19 15.31 -5.13
CA PHE A 14 9.85 15.39 -4.55
C PHE A 14 9.10 14.05 -4.67
N LEU A 15 9.16 13.40 -5.83
CA LEU A 15 8.58 12.07 -6.04
C LEU A 15 9.19 11.04 -5.10
N VAL A 16 10.52 10.95 -5.03
CA VAL A 16 11.22 10.02 -4.14
C VAL A 16 10.84 10.26 -2.68
N HIS A 17 10.78 11.53 -2.25
CA HIS A 17 10.38 11.87 -0.90
C HIS A 17 8.94 11.45 -0.59
N LYS A 18 8.02 11.72 -1.52
CA LYS A 18 6.60 11.41 -1.33
C LYS A 18 6.30 9.92 -1.45
N LEU A 19 7.01 9.18 -2.30
CA LEU A 19 6.73 7.77 -2.57
C LEU A 19 7.48 6.81 -1.63
N ILE A 20 8.66 7.19 -1.12
CA ILE A 20 9.47 6.33 -0.24
C ILE A 20 9.44 6.85 1.19
N LEU A 21 9.80 8.12 1.41
CA LEU A 21 10.00 8.64 2.77
C LEU A 21 8.68 8.90 3.51
N ALA A 22 7.62 9.33 2.82
CA ALA A 22 6.31 9.55 3.43
C ALA A 22 5.65 8.26 3.96
N PRO A 23 5.59 7.14 3.19
CA PRO A 23 5.05 5.90 3.73
C PRO A 23 5.91 5.31 4.84
N MET A 24 7.24 5.48 4.81
CA MET A 24 8.12 5.05 5.89
C MET A 24 7.84 5.76 7.23
N ARG A 25 7.45 7.05 7.21
CA ARG A 25 7.10 7.78 8.44
C ARG A 25 5.86 7.25 9.15
N HIS A 26 4.92 6.70 8.38
CA HIS A 26 3.67 6.14 8.91
C HIS A 26 3.61 4.62 8.81
N LEU A 27 4.76 3.96 8.58
CA LEU A 27 4.82 2.54 8.26
C LEU A 27 4.14 1.68 9.34
N LEU A 28 4.42 1.94 10.61
CA LEU A 28 3.78 1.21 11.71
C LEU A 28 2.26 1.39 11.72
N VAL A 29 1.77 2.61 11.50
CA VAL A 29 0.32 2.89 11.46
C VAL A 29 -0.30 2.20 10.25
N ASN A 30 0.34 2.29 9.08
CA ASN A 30 -0.10 1.64 7.85
C ASN A 30 -0.16 0.11 7.99
N VAL A 31 0.87 -0.50 8.60
CA VAL A 31 0.91 -1.92 8.90
C VAL A 31 -0.21 -2.31 9.85
N VAL A 32 -0.36 -1.63 10.99
CA VAL A 32 -1.37 -1.97 12.00
C VAL A 32 -2.78 -1.81 11.45
N VAL A 33 -3.09 -0.65 10.86
CA VAL A 33 -4.40 -0.38 10.25
C VAL A 33 -4.66 -1.35 9.11
N GLY A 34 -3.66 -1.59 8.27
CA GLY A 34 -3.77 -2.50 7.14
C GLY A 34 -4.03 -3.94 7.55
N LEU A 35 -3.36 -4.44 8.59
CA LEU A 35 -3.59 -5.78 9.14
C LEU A 35 -4.98 -5.90 9.77
N ILE A 36 -5.45 -4.88 10.51
CA ILE A 36 -6.79 -4.87 11.10
C ILE A 36 -7.86 -4.93 10.01
N VAL A 37 -7.72 -4.09 8.97
CA VAL A 37 -8.67 -4.07 7.86
C VAL A 37 -8.60 -5.36 7.05
N LEU A 38 -7.41 -5.89 6.77
CA LEU A 38 -7.27 -7.18 6.08
C LEU A 38 -7.91 -8.32 6.89
N TYR A 39 -7.75 -8.32 8.21
CA TYR A 39 -8.42 -9.28 9.08
C TYR A 39 -9.95 -9.16 8.96
N GLY A 40 -10.49 -7.94 8.97
CA GLY A 40 -11.92 -7.69 8.75
C GLY A 40 -12.40 -8.16 7.38
N VAL A 41 -11.65 -7.88 6.32
CA VAL A 41 -11.93 -8.38 4.96
C VAL A 41 -11.90 -9.91 4.93
N ASN A 42 -10.91 -10.54 5.55
CA ASN A 42 -10.81 -11.99 5.56
C ASN A 42 -11.92 -12.65 6.39
N HIS A 43 -12.43 -11.96 7.42
CA HIS A 43 -13.48 -12.50 8.29
C HIS A 43 -14.90 -12.27 7.75
N PHE A 44 -15.17 -11.08 7.20
CA PHE A 44 -16.50 -10.67 6.73
C PHE A 44 -16.64 -10.64 5.21
N GLY A 45 -15.53 -10.72 4.46
CA GLY A 45 -15.50 -10.55 3.01
C GLY A 45 -16.30 -11.61 2.26
N TYR A 46 -16.51 -12.79 2.86
CA TYR A 46 -17.39 -13.82 2.30
C TYR A 46 -18.82 -13.31 2.06
N LEU A 47 -19.30 -12.34 2.86
CA LEU A 47 -20.63 -11.72 2.69
C LEU A 47 -20.72 -10.86 1.42
N PHE A 48 -19.58 -10.38 0.92
CA PHE A 48 -19.45 -9.52 -0.25
C PHE A 48 -18.81 -10.24 -1.45
N GLY A 49 -18.56 -11.55 -1.34
CA GLY A 49 -17.93 -12.35 -2.39
C GLY A 49 -16.40 -12.20 -2.49
N PHE A 50 -15.74 -11.57 -1.51
CA PHE A 50 -14.29 -11.46 -1.48
C PHE A 50 -13.63 -12.79 -1.11
N GLN A 51 -12.52 -13.10 -1.77
CA GLN A 51 -11.72 -14.27 -1.47
C GLN A 51 -10.78 -14.01 -0.28
N HIS A 52 -10.37 -15.11 0.37
CA HIS A 52 -9.44 -15.03 1.47
C HIS A 52 -8.04 -14.64 0.97
N VAL A 53 -7.49 -13.55 1.53
CA VAL A 53 -6.14 -13.09 1.22
C VAL A 53 -5.15 -13.73 2.20
N PRO A 54 -4.22 -14.57 1.75
CA PRO A 54 -3.22 -15.19 2.61
C PRO A 54 -2.20 -14.16 3.09
N ILE A 55 -1.88 -14.18 4.39
CA ILE A 55 -0.86 -13.31 4.98
C ILE A 55 0.53 -13.94 4.75
N THR A 56 1.21 -13.48 3.71
CA THR A 56 2.59 -13.82 3.36
C THR A 56 3.52 -12.61 3.53
N ILE A 57 4.82 -12.83 3.34
CA ILE A 57 5.81 -11.74 3.31
C ILE A 57 5.44 -10.71 2.23
N GLY A 58 5.02 -11.16 1.04
CA GLY A 58 4.67 -10.29 -0.07
C GLY A 58 3.46 -9.40 0.24
N THR A 59 2.37 -9.98 0.72
CA THR A 59 1.17 -9.22 1.11
C THR A 59 1.45 -8.28 2.29
N GLY A 60 2.27 -8.72 3.26
CA GLY A 60 2.67 -7.91 4.40
C GLY A 60 3.48 -6.68 3.99
N LEU A 61 4.39 -6.81 3.01
CA LEU A 61 5.15 -5.68 2.47
C LEU A 61 4.25 -4.70 1.72
N ILE A 62 3.33 -5.19 0.88
CA ILE A 62 2.38 -4.35 0.14
C ILE A 62 1.51 -3.54 1.11
N ILE A 63 0.94 -4.21 2.11
CA ILE A 63 0.10 -3.55 3.12
C ILE A 63 0.93 -2.61 4.00
N GLY A 64 2.16 -2.96 4.36
CA GLY A 64 3.00 -2.11 5.19
C GLY A 64 3.48 -0.83 4.50
N LEU A 65 3.81 -0.93 3.21
CA LEU A 65 4.22 0.22 2.40
C LEU A 65 3.04 1.11 2.02
N PHE A 66 1.92 0.51 1.60
CA PHE A 66 0.79 1.25 1.04
C PHE A 66 -0.38 1.45 2.01
N GLY A 67 -0.39 0.81 3.18
CA GLY A 67 -1.48 0.87 4.15
C GLY A 67 -2.79 0.34 3.60
N LEU A 68 -3.87 1.11 3.80
CA LEU A 68 -5.22 0.81 3.31
C LEU A 68 -5.28 0.59 1.79
N PRO A 69 -4.70 1.46 0.93
CA PRO A 69 -4.57 1.17 -0.50
C PRO A 69 -3.95 -0.19 -0.82
N GLY A 70 -2.96 -0.62 -0.04
CA GLY A 70 -2.33 -1.94 -0.17
C GLY A 70 -3.31 -3.07 0.11
N VAL A 71 -4.14 -2.93 1.15
CA VAL A 71 -5.18 -3.92 1.49
C VAL A 71 -6.20 -4.07 0.37
N VAL A 72 -6.66 -2.95 -0.21
CA VAL A 72 -7.61 -2.97 -1.32
C VAL A 72 -6.99 -3.70 -2.52
N LEU A 73 -5.75 -3.35 -2.89
CA LEU A 73 -5.05 -3.99 -4.01
C LEU A 73 -4.96 -5.51 -3.87
N VAL A 74 -4.50 -5.99 -2.71
CA VAL A 74 -4.35 -7.44 -2.50
C VAL A 74 -5.71 -8.14 -2.46
N THR A 75 -6.73 -7.51 -1.87
CA THR A 75 -8.08 -8.07 -1.81
C THR A 75 -8.68 -8.23 -3.21
N LEU A 76 -8.59 -7.19 -4.04
CA LEU A 76 -9.07 -7.25 -5.43
C LEU A 76 -8.28 -8.28 -6.23
N TYR A 77 -6.95 -8.34 -6.06
CA TYR A 77 -6.11 -9.30 -6.76
C TYR A 77 -6.56 -10.74 -6.48
N TYR A 78 -6.62 -11.15 -5.21
CA TYR A 78 -7.03 -12.51 -4.84
C TYR A 78 -8.51 -12.80 -5.11
N THR A 79 -9.35 -11.78 -5.24
CA THR A 79 -10.77 -11.98 -5.57
C THR A 79 -11.00 -12.21 -7.07
N PHE A 80 -10.21 -11.56 -7.93
CA PHE A 80 -10.42 -11.58 -9.39
C PHE A 80 -9.42 -12.43 -10.18
N PHE A 81 -8.27 -12.79 -9.60
CA PHE A 81 -7.20 -13.60 -10.22
C PHE A 81 -6.85 -14.79 -9.34
#